data_AF-A0A4W2E839-F1
#
_entry.id   AF-A0A4W2E839-F1
#
_cell.length_a   1.000
_cell.length_b   1.000
_cell.length_c   1.000
_cell.angle_alpha   90.00
_cell.angle_beta   90.00
_cell.angle_gamma   90.00
#
_symmetry.space_group_name_H-M   'P 1'
#
loop_
_entity.id
_entity.type
_entity.pdbx_description
1 polymer ?
#
loop_
_entity_poly.entity_id
_entity_poly.type
_entity_poly.pdbx_seq_one_letter_code
_entity_poly.pdbx_strand_id
1 'polypeptide(L)'
;YPGHQTRPPQKHYGITSPISLAAPKETDCLLTQKLVETLKPFGVFEEEEELQRRILIWGKLNNLVNEWIQEISESKNLPPSVTENVGGKIFTFGSYRLGVHTKGADIDALCVAPRHVDRSDFFTSFYDKLKLQEEVKGLRAVEEAFVPLIKLCFDGIEIDIFGHVRITLSF
;
A
#
# COMPACT_ATOMS: atom_id res chain seq x y z
N TYR A 1 21.48 21.68 -47.69
CA TYR A 1 21.82 20.60 -46.73
C TYR A 1 20.59 20.30 -45.89
N PRO A 2 19.97 19.11 -45.99
CA PRO A 2 18.82 18.80 -45.14
C PRO A 2 19.31 18.60 -43.69
N GLY A 3 18.60 19.23 -42.76
CA GLY A 3 18.98 19.32 -41.35
C GLY A 3 18.97 17.98 -40.64
N HIS A 4 19.96 17.77 -39.77
CA HIS A 4 19.98 16.70 -38.78
C HIS A 4 18.82 16.90 -37.81
N GLN A 5 17.76 16.10 -37.94
CA GLN A 5 16.81 15.90 -36.85
C GLN A 5 17.51 15.06 -35.78
N THR A 6 17.88 15.70 -34.67
CA THR A 6 18.36 15.00 -33.47
C THR A 6 17.20 14.22 -32.88
N ARG A 7 17.28 12.88 -32.92
CA ARG A 7 16.34 12.01 -32.20
C ARG A 7 16.38 12.37 -30.71
N PRO A 8 15.23 12.47 -30.02
CA PRO A 8 15.22 12.71 -28.59
C PRO A 8 15.96 11.59 -27.87
N PRO A 9 16.71 11.89 -26.79
CA PRO A 9 17.47 10.89 -26.05
C PRO A 9 16.51 9.80 -25.55
N GLN A 10 16.87 8.56 -25.85
CA GLN A 10 16.10 7.39 -25.46
C GLN A 10 16.09 7.31 -23.92
N LYS A 11 14.90 7.46 -23.34
CA LYS A 11 14.71 7.37 -21.89
C LYS A 11 15.16 5.98 -21.43
N HIS A 12 16.17 5.93 -20.57
CA HIS A 12 16.65 4.70 -19.92
C HIS A 12 16.54 4.86 -18.40
N TYR A 13 16.53 3.74 -17.69
CA TYR A 13 16.45 3.70 -16.23
C TYR A 13 17.87 3.52 -15.65
N GLY A 14 18.17 4.21 -14.55
CA GLY A 14 19.47 4.17 -13.88
C GLY A 14 20.39 5.36 -14.20
N ILE A 15 21.56 5.39 -13.56
CA ILE A 15 22.55 6.47 -13.69
C ILE A 15 23.58 6.22 -14.80
N THR A 16 23.62 5.00 -15.35
CA THR A 16 24.53 4.60 -16.43
C THR A 16 23.74 4.07 -17.62
N SER A 17 24.38 4.07 -18.79
CA SER A 17 23.82 3.45 -19.99
C SER A 17 23.56 1.94 -19.82
N PRO A 18 22.58 1.37 -20.54
CA PRO A 18 22.29 -0.06 -20.48
C PRO A 18 23.45 -0.90 -21.05
N ILE A 19 23.69 -2.07 -20.45
CA ILE A 19 24.72 -3.03 -20.92
C ILE A 19 24.33 -3.62 -22.28
N SER A 20 23.04 -3.92 -22.48
CA SER A 20 22.51 -4.49 -23.71
C SER A 20 21.08 -3.99 -23.94
N LEU A 21 20.75 -3.72 -25.21
CA LEU A 21 19.40 -3.43 -25.68
C LEU A 21 18.80 -4.62 -26.46
N ALA A 22 19.45 -5.78 -26.42
CA ALA A 22 18.97 -6.97 -27.11
C ALA A 22 17.64 -7.46 -26.51
N ALA A 23 16.65 -7.68 -27.37
CA ALA A 23 15.36 -8.26 -27.01
C ALA A 23 15.49 -9.79 -26.77
N PRO A 24 14.58 -10.41 -26.00
CA PRO A 24 14.56 -11.85 -25.81
C PRO A 24 14.30 -12.60 -27.12
N LYS A 25 14.91 -13.77 -27.26
CA LYS A 25 14.64 -14.74 -28.32
C LYS A 25 13.51 -15.67 -27.91
N GLU A 26 12.97 -16.42 -28.87
CA GLU A 26 11.95 -17.45 -28.60
C GLU A 26 12.41 -18.48 -27.56
N THR A 27 13.69 -18.84 -27.57
CA THR A 27 14.29 -19.72 -26.56
C THR A 27 14.18 -19.16 -25.14
N ASP A 28 14.31 -17.84 -24.99
CA ASP A 28 14.25 -17.17 -23.68
C ASP A 28 12.80 -17.14 -23.16
N CYS A 29 11.82 -16.99 -24.07
CA CYS A 29 10.40 -17.10 -23.73
C CYS A 29 10.05 -18.51 -23.22
N LEU A 30 10.53 -19.56 -23.89
CA LEU A 30 10.33 -20.94 -23.45
C LEU A 30 10.97 -21.23 -22.09
N LEU A 31 12.16 -20.69 -21.84
CA LEU A 31 12.83 -20.80 -20.54
C LEU A 31 12.08 -20.03 -19.44
N THR A 32 11.53 -18.85 -19.77
CA THR A 32 10.71 -18.07 -18.83
C THR A 32 9.45 -18.83 -18.45
N GLN A 33 8.77 -19.50 -19.40
CA GLN A 33 7.62 -20.33 -19.09
C GLN A 33 7.99 -21.51 -18.17
N LYS A 34 9.11 -22.20 -18.46
CA LYS A 34 9.61 -23.28 -17.58
C LYS A 34 9.93 -22.79 -16.18
N LEU A 35 10.49 -21.58 -16.04
CA LEU A 35 10.73 -20.97 -14.74
C LEU A 35 9.42 -20.76 -13.97
N VAL A 36 8.39 -20.18 -14.62
CA VAL A 36 7.07 -19.97 -14.00
C VAL A 36 6.47 -21.30 -13.53
N GLU A 37 6.46 -22.33 -14.38
CA GLU A 37 5.94 -23.66 -13.99
C GLU A 37 6.74 -24.31 -12.86
N THR A 38 8.06 -24.11 -12.83
CA THR A 38 8.93 -24.62 -11.76
C THR A 38 8.64 -23.93 -10.43
N LEU A 39 8.25 -22.66 -10.44
CA LEU A 39 8.01 -21.87 -9.25
C LEU A 39 6.64 -22.16 -8.60
N LYS A 40 5.62 -22.55 -9.37
CA LYS A 40 4.26 -22.79 -8.86
C LYS A 40 4.18 -23.74 -7.66
N PRO A 41 4.86 -24.91 -7.64
CA PRO A 41 4.79 -25.85 -6.51
C PRO A 41 5.36 -25.29 -5.19
N PHE A 42 6.18 -24.22 -5.25
CA PHE A 42 6.75 -23.57 -4.08
C PHE A 42 5.81 -22.53 -3.45
N GLY A 43 4.61 -22.31 -4.01
CA GLY A 43 3.62 -21.40 -3.43
C GLY A 43 3.99 -19.92 -3.53
N VAL A 44 4.85 -19.54 -4.50
CA VAL A 44 5.29 -18.15 -4.69
C VAL A 44 4.25 -17.27 -5.39
N PHE A 45 3.24 -17.88 -6.01
CA PHE A 45 2.09 -17.19 -6.57
C PHE A 45 0.88 -17.40 -5.65
N GLU A 46 0.23 -16.31 -5.27
CA GLU A 46 -1.01 -16.36 -4.51
C GLU A 46 -2.20 -16.75 -5.41
N GLU A 47 -3.20 -17.42 -4.83
CA GLU A 47 -4.40 -17.81 -5.55
C GLU A 47 -5.29 -16.60 -5.81
N GLU A 48 -6.02 -16.59 -6.94
CA GLU A 48 -6.89 -15.47 -7.32
C GLU A 48 -7.95 -15.17 -6.24
N GLU A 49 -8.49 -16.20 -5.58
CA GLU A 49 -9.47 -16.03 -4.50
C GLU A 49 -8.89 -15.26 -3.30
N GLU A 50 -7.65 -15.55 -2.91
CA GLU A 50 -6.97 -14.81 -1.84
C GLU A 50 -6.64 -13.38 -2.27
N LEU A 51 -6.26 -13.18 -3.53
CA LEU A 51 -6.06 -11.82 -4.08
C LEU A 51 -7.35 -10.99 -4.01
N GLN A 52 -8.49 -11.56 -4.40
CA GLN A 52 -9.79 -10.91 -4.28
C GLN A 52 -10.15 -10.61 -2.81
N ARG A 53 -9.86 -11.54 -1.90
CA ARG A 53 -10.06 -11.34 -0.46
C ARG A 53 -9.25 -10.15 0.05
N ARG A 54 -7.97 -10.03 -0.32
CA ARG A 54 -7.11 -8.90 0.03
C ARG A 54 -7.63 -7.57 -0.52
N ILE A 55 -8.16 -7.55 -1.74
CA ILE A 55 -8.78 -6.35 -2.35
C ILE A 55 -10.01 -5.89 -1.54
N LEU A 56 -10.85 -6.82 -1.10
CA LEU A 56 -12.04 -6.49 -0.30
C LEU A 56 -11.66 -5.94 1.09
N ILE A 57 -10.70 -6.58 1.77
CA ILE A 57 -10.16 -6.12 3.06
C ILE A 57 -9.58 -4.70 2.91
N TRP A 58 -8.83 -4.46 1.83
CA TRP A 58 -8.28 -3.15 1.52
C TRP A 58 -9.36 -2.08 1.37
N GLY A 59 -10.46 -2.40 0.66
CA GLY A 59 -11.61 -1.51 0.52
C GLY A 59 -12.25 -1.15 1.87
N LYS A 60 -12.46 -2.15 2.73
CA LYS A 60 -13.00 -1.93 4.08
C LYS A 60 -12.08 -1.03 4.93
N LEU A 61 -10.78 -1.32 4.95
CA LEU A 61 -9.81 -0.51 5.69
C LEU A 61 -9.75 0.94 5.21
N ASN A 62 -9.79 1.15 3.89
CA ASN A 62 -9.82 2.51 3.33
C ASN A 62 -11.07 3.28 3.77
N ASN A 63 -12.22 2.62 3.85
CA ASN A 63 -13.45 3.25 4.34
C ASN A 63 -13.36 3.58 5.83
N LEU A 64 -12.85 2.67 6.66
CA LEU A 64 -12.64 2.92 8.10
C LEU A 64 -11.71 4.12 8.35
N VAL A 65 -10.65 4.28 7.55
CA VAL A 65 -9.75 5.44 7.63
C VAL A 65 -10.49 6.73 7.28
N ASN A 66 -11.30 6.73 6.21
CA ASN A 66 -12.07 7.92 5.81
C ASN A 66 -13.11 8.32 6.86
N GLU A 67 -13.87 7.35 7.37
CA GLU A 67 -14.86 7.57 8.43
C GLU A 67 -14.19 8.12 9.70
N TRP A 68 -13.08 7.50 10.12
CA TRP A 68 -12.32 7.96 11.27
C TRP A 68 -11.82 9.41 11.12
N ILE A 69 -11.27 9.75 9.97
CA ILE A 69 -10.77 11.11 9.73
C ILE A 69 -11.93 12.13 9.72
N GLN A 70 -13.09 11.74 9.18
CA GLN A 70 -14.29 12.58 9.24
C GLN A 70 -14.73 12.81 10.69
N GLU A 71 -14.82 11.77 11.51
CA GLU A 71 -15.18 11.86 12.93
C GLU A 71 -14.21 12.77 13.71
N ILE A 72 -12.90 12.66 13.45
CA ILE A 72 -11.91 13.57 14.06
C ILE A 72 -12.11 15.01 13.62
N SER A 73 -12.41 15.24 12.35
CA SER A 73 -12.65 16.58 11.80
C SER A 73 -13.86 17.26 12.43
N GLU A 74 -14.93 16.49 12.65
CA GLU A 74 -16.14 16.92 13.35
C GLU A 74 -15.85 17.21 14.83
N SER A 75 -15.12 16.33 15.52
CA SER A 75 -14.75 16.51 16.94
C SER A 75 -13.91 17.78 17.19
N LYS A 76 -13.11 18.19 16.19
CA LYS A 76 -12.28 19.40 16.23
C LYS A 76 -13.04 20.65 15.74
N ASN A 77 -14.37 20.56 15.53
CA ASN A 77 -15.25 21.65 15.09
C ASN A 77 -14.77 22.36 13.82
N LEU A 78 -14.24 21.62 12.85
CA LEU A 78 -13.86 22.19 11.57
C LEU A 78 -15.11 22.63 10.78
N PRO A 79 -15.01 23.69 9.95
CA PRO A 79 -16.13 24.12 9.12
C PRO A 79 -16.63 22.99 8.21
N PRO A 80 -17.94 22.87 7.96
CA PRO A 80 -18.49 21.82 7.08
C PRO A 80 -17.82 21.77 5.70
N SER A 81 -17.44 22.92 5.15
CA SER A 81 -16.72 23.04 3.88
C SER A 81 -15.34 22.34 3.86
N VAL A 82 -14.71 22.22 5.03
CA VAL A 82 -13.45 21.50 5.22
C VAL A 82 -13.70 20.02 5.47
N THR A 83 -14.70 19.68 6.29
CA THR A 83 -15.06 18.29 6.63
C THR A 83 -15.50 17.49 5.40
N GLU A 84 -16.25 18.10 4.46
CA GLU A 84 -16.68 17.45 3.21
C GLU A 84 -15.50 17.09 2.28
N ASN A 85 -14.36 17.78 2.40
CA ASN A 85 -13.20 17.64 1.51
C ASN A 85 -11.94 17.15 2.22
N VAL A 86 -12.05 16.78 3.49
CA VAL A 86 -10.88 16.52 4.34
C VAL A 86 -10.08 15.31 3.83
N GLY A 87 -10.79 14.35 3.23
CA GLY A 87 -10.20 13.14 2.65
C GLY A 87 -9.49 12.29 3.68
N GLY A 88 -8.49 11.55 3.19
CA GLY A 88 -7.88 10.45 3.92
C GLY A 88 -7.58 9.34 2.94
N LYS A 89 -6.45 8.66 3.11
CA LYS A 89 -6.15 7.52 2.23
C LYS A 89 -5.19 6.56 2.89
N ILE A 90 -5.46 5.29 2.68
CA ILE A 90 -4.51 4.23 2.97
C ILE A 90 -3.76 3.87 1.68
N PHE A 91 -2.45 3.66 1.77
CA PHE A 91 -1.58 3.29 0.64
C PHE A 91 -0.83 2.01 0.96
N THR A 92 -0.81 1.05 0.04
CA THR A 92 0.04 -0.13 0.22
C THR A 92 1.45 0.16 -0.22
N PHE A 93 2.41 -0.46 0.45
CA PHE A 93 3.80 -0.54 0.03
C PHE A 93 4.30 -1.99 0.20
N GLY A 94 5.61 -2.21 0.14
CA GLY A 94 6.19 -3.53 0.34
C GLY A 94 5.86 -4.53 -0.78
N SER A 95 5.98 -5.82 -0.46
CA SER A 95 5.86 -6.94 -1.40
C SER A 95 4.49 -6.99 -2.08
N TYR A 96 3.41 -6.73 -1.31
CA TYR A 96 2.04 -6.71 -1.80
C TYR A 96 1.85 -5.63 -2.86
N ARG A 97 2.37 -4.42 -2.64
CA ARG A 97 2.28 -3.32 -3.63
C ARG A 97 3.04 -3.63 -4.92
N LEU A 98 4.14 -4.37 -4.81
CA LEU A 98 4.97 -4.78 -5.95
C LEU A 98 4.38 -5.98 -6.72
N GLY A 99 3.35 -6.65 -6.19
CA GLY A 99 2.73 -7.83 -6.81
C GLY A 99 3.61 -9.08 -6.76
N VAL A 100 4.52 -9.16 -5.79
CA VAL A 100 5.45 -10.28 -5.61
C VAL A 100 5.32 -10.93 -4.22
N HIS A 101 4.23 -10.65 -3.52
CA HIS A 101 3.93 -11.27 -2.23
C HIS A 101 3.59 -12.75 -2.42
N THR A 102 4.02 -13.57 -1.46
CA THR A 102 3.72 -15.00 -1.44
C THR A 102 2.49 -15.28 -0.59
N LYS A 103 1.98 -16.52 -0.64
CA LYS A 103 0.89 -16.97 0.24
C LYS A 103 1.27 -16.72 1.70
N GLY A 104 0.34 -16.13 2.46
CA GLY A 104 0.51 -15.81 3.87
C GLY A 104 1.38 -14.58 4.18
N ALA A 105 1.86 -13.85 3.16
CA ALA A 105 2.51 -12.57 3.39
C ALA A 105 1.54 -11.54 3.96
N ASP A 106 2.07 -10.60 4.74
CA ASP A 106 1.36 -9.47 5.31
C ASP A 106 1.08 -8.37 4.26
N ILE A 107 0.19 -7.44 4.63
CA ILE A 107 -0.04 -6.20 3.89
C ILE A 107 0.57 -5.04 4.68
N ASP A 108 1.61 -4.44 4.11
CA ASP A 108 2.15 -3.17 4.57
C ASP A 108 1.29 -2.01 4.07
N ALA A 109 0.76 -1.22 5.01
CA ALA A 109 -0.16 -0.13 4.73
C ALA A 109 0.26 1.17 5.43
N LEU A 110 0.17 2.29 4.71
CA LEU A 110 0.42 3.62 5.21
C LEU A 110 -0.88 4.41 5.28
N CYS A 111 -1.31 4.78 6.47
CA CYS A 111 -2.43 5.69 6.68
C CYS A 111 -1.93 7.14 6.56
N VAL A 112 -2.45 7.86 5.57
CA VAL A 112 -2.17 9.28 5.34
C VAL A 112 -3.40 10.09 5.70
N ALA A 113 -3.25 10.93 6.70
CA ALA A 113 -4.31 11.79 7.23
C ALA A 113 -3.94 13.28 7.14
N PRO A 114 -4.92 14.19 7.13
CA PRO A 114 -4.69 15.62 7.12
C PRO A 114 -3.99 16.12 8.39
N ARG A 115 -3.48 17.36 8.33
CA ARG A 115 -2.64 17.95 9.38
C ARG A 115 -3.29 18.03 10.77
N HIS A 116 -4.62 18.13 10.85
CA HIS A 116 -5.33 18.23 12.13
C HIS A 116 -5.58 16.87 12.77
N VAL A 117 -5.26 15.75 12.14
CA VAL A 117 -5.35 14.42 12.75
C VAL A 117 -4.01 14.13 13.39
N ASP A 118 -3.96 13.98 14.71
CA ASP A 118 -2.70 13.80 15.44
C ASP A 118 -2.29 12.32 15.46
N ARG A 119 -1.00 12.07 15.69
CA ARG A 119 -0.51 10.68 15.85
C ARG A 119 -1.16 9.98 17.05
N SER A 120 -1.46 10.72 18.12
CA SER A 120 -2.23 10.19 19.24
C SER A 120 -3.63 9.74 18.84
N ASP A 121 -4.29 10.43 17.91
CA ASP A 121 -5.62 10.07 17.41
C ASP A 121 -5.56 8.68 16.72
N PHE A 122 -4.48 8.40 15.99
CA PHE A 122 -4.24 7.11 15.33
C PHE A 122 -4.10 5.96 16.34
N PHE A 123 -3.37 6.15 17.43
CA PHE A 123 -3.17 5.11 18.45
C PHE A 123 -4.29 5.02 19.49
N THR A 124 -5.21 5.98 19.51
CA THR A 124 -6.38 5.99 20.40
C THR A 124 -7.67 5.72 19.61
N SER A 125 -8.27 6.75 19.03
CA SER A 125 -9.56 6.67 18.34
C SER A 125 -9.59 5.70 17.15
N PHE A 126 -8.55 5.65 16.30
CA PHE A 126 -8.52 4.68 15.20
C PHE A 126 -8.29 3.26 15.69
N TYR A 127 -7.42 3.09 16.70
CA TYR A 127 -7.22 1.81 17.37
C TYR A 127 -8.54 1.27 17.96
N ASP A 128 -9.29 2.11 18.66
CA ASP A 128 -10.60 1.75 19.22
C ASP A 128 -11.62 1.44 18.12
N LYS A 129 -11.61 2.20 17.01
CA LYS A 129 -12.47 1.89 15.85
C LYS A 129 -12.17 0.52 15.25
N LEU A 130 -10.88 0.16 15.10
CA LEU A 130 -10.46 -1.16 14.63
C LEU A 130 -10.88 -2.27 15.60
N LYS A 131 -10.79 -2.01 16.90
CA LYS A 131 -11.16 -2.97 17.96
C LYS A 131 -12.66 -3.35 17.93
N LEU A 132 -13.52 -2.49 17.38
CA LEU A 132 -14.96 -2.73 17.27
C LEU A 132 -15.35 -3.56 16.04
N GLN A 133 -14.43 -3.84 15.12
CA GLN A 133 -14.71 -4.63 13.92
C GLN A 133 -14.67 -6.13 14.24
N GLU A 134 -15.66 -6.90 13.82
CA GLU A 134 -15.74 -8.35 14.09
C GLU A 134 -14.61 -9.13 13.39
N GLU A 135 -14.16 -8.61 12.24
CA GLU A 135 -13.11 -9.18 11.40
C GLU A 135 -11.71 -9.03 12.02
N VAL A 136 -11.54 -8.11 12.97
CA VAL A 136 -10.23 -7.74 13.54
C VAL A 136 -9.87 -8.63 14.72
N LYS A 137 -8.71 -9.27 14.62
CA LYS A 137 -8.10 -10.12 15.66
C LYS A 137 -6.65 -9.72 15.89
N GLY A 138 -6.11 -10.06 17.06
CA GLY A 138 -4.68 -9.85 17.36
C GLY A 138 -4.22 -8.39 17.29
N LEU A 139 -5.14 -7.43 17.48
CA LEU A 139 -4.86 -6.00 17.43
C LEU A 139 -3.82 -5.61 18.49
N ARG A 140 -2.73 -4.96 18.06
CA ARG A 140 -1.66 -4.47 18.92
C ARG A 140 -1.06 -3.17 18.37
N ALA A 141 -0.82 -2.21 19.24
CA ALA A 141 -0.10 -0.98 18.92
C ALA A 141 1.37 -1.10 19.32
N VAL A 142 2.28 -0.61 18.48
CA VAL A 142 3.72 -0.51 18.77
C VAL A 142 4.16 0.94 18.55
N GLU A 143 3.93 1.77 19.57
CA GLU A 143 4.19 3.22 19.49
C GLU A 143 5.68 3.58 19.62
N GLU A 144 6.43 2.79 20.37
CA GLU A 144 7.84 3.04 20.70
C GLU A 144 8.83 2.50 19.65
N ALA A 145 8.34 2.00 18.52
CA ALA A 145 9.18 1.56 17.42
C ALA A 145 9.77 2.74 16.64
N PHE A 146 10.86 2.49 15.91
CA PHE A 146 11.47 3.48 15.02
C PHE A 146 10.47 4.01 13.97
N VAL A 147 9.66 3.11 13.39
CA VAL A 147 8.47 3.48 12.61
C VAL A 147 7.25 2.94 13.35
N PRO A 148 6.46 3.80 14.00
CA PRO A 148 5.28 3.42 14.78
C PRO A 148 4.15 2.87 13.93
N LEU A 149 3.47 1.84 14.44
CA LEU A 149 2.45 1.10 13.67
C LEU A 149 1.44 0.39 14.58
N ILE A 150 0.28 0.07 14.00
CA ILE A 150 -0.71 -0.86 14.54
C ILE A 150 -0.65 -2.14 13.72
N LYS A 151 -0.48 -3.29 14.39
CA LYS A 151 -0.57 -4.62 13.76
C LYS A 151 -1.92 -5.24 14.09
N LEU A 152 -2.50 -5.92 13.11
CA LEU A 152 -3.73 -6.67 13.28
C LEU A 152 -3.79 -7.85 12.31
N CYS A 153 -4.76 -8.72 12.55
CA CYS A 153 -5.21 -9.74 11.63
C CYS A 153 -6.66 -9.43 11.25
N PHE A 154 -6.91 -9.09 9.98
CA PHE A 154 -8.25 -8.76 9.45
C PHE A 154 -8.63 -9.86 8.46
N ASP A 155 -9.75 -10.57 8.57
CA ASP A 155 -10.00 -11.60 7.54
C ASP A 155 -9.09 -12.83 7.66
N GLY A 156 -8.23 -12.93 8.69
CA GLY A 156 -7.14 -13.90 8.68
C GLY A 156 -5.89 -13.45 7.89
N ILE A 157 -5.85 -12.19 7.41
CA ILE A 157 -4.70 -11.57 6.76
C ILE A 157 -3.99 -10.65 7.77
N GLU A 158 -2.68 -10.82 7.91
CA GLU A 158 -1.84 -9.93 8.73
C GLU A 158 -1.65 -8.58 8.04
N ILE A 159 -1.79 -7.50 8.80
CA ILE A 159 -1.71 -6.13 8.30
C ILE A 159 -0.91 -5.28 9.28
N ASP A 160 0.09 -4.60 8.74
CA ASP A 160 0.89 -3.60 9.43
C ASP A 160 0.46 -2.21 8.94
N ILE A 161 -0.24 -1.45 9.79
CA ILE A 161 -0.70 -0.09 9.47
C ILE A 161 0.21 0.93 10.13
N PHE A 162 0.95 1.66 9.32
CA PHE A 162 1.80 2.76 9.73
C PHE A 162 1.02 4.07 9.73
N GLY A 163 1.06 4.81 10.84
CA GLY A 163 0.45 6.12 10.97
C GLY A 163 1.46 7.23 10.66
N HIS A 164 1.40 7.83 9.46
CA HIS A 164 2.26 8.97 9.13
C HIS A 164 1.44 10.25 9.01
N VAL A 165 1.37 10.95 10.13
CA VAL A 165 0.72 12.24 10.28
C VAL A 165 1.70 13.34 9.88
N ARG A 166 1.46 13.97 8.73
CA ARG A 166 2.28 14.97 7.98
C ARG A 166 3.08 14.37 6.82
N ILE A 167 2.38 14.11 5.72
CA ILE A 167 3.01 14.27 4.42
C ILE A 167 2.55 15.62 3.88
N THR A 168 3.46 16.58 3.74
CA THR A 168 3.24 17.71 2.83
C THR A 168 3.31 17.13 1.43
N LEU A 169 2.18 16.65 0.89
CA LEU A 169 2.11 16.24 -0.51
C LEU A 169 2.08 17.52 -1.35
N SER A 170 3.25 17.93 -1.81
CA SER A 170 3.36 18.82 -2.96
C SER A 170 3.03 17.97 -4.19
N PHE A 171 1.78 18.01 -4.65
CA PHE A 171 1.42 17.56 -5.99
C PHE A 171 1.72 18.66 -7.01
#